data_AF-A0A1J3F6F8-F1
#
_entry.id   AF-A0A1J3F6F8-F1
#
_cell.length_a   1.000
_cell.length_b   1.000
_cell.length_c   1.000
_cell.angle_alpha   90.00
_cell.angle_beta   90.00
_cell.angle_gamma   90.00
#
_symmetry.space_group_name_H-M   'P 1'
#
loop_
_entity.id
_entity.type
_entity.pdbx_description
1 polymer ?
#
loop_
_entity_poly.entity_id
_entity_poly.type
_entity_poly.pdbx_seq_one_letter_code
_entity_poly.pdbx_strand_id
1 'polypeptide(L)'
;MSSCKLSRLFNVVSQKQSSSPVSISDAETARRITAYLEKSSIGKLQSNPSLLFNLNSNVTRLVLSEPTFPTQSCIDFFKFLRTFESRLKPDLTAVLTLAHRLYSDRRFHEMRSLLNLIASDGFYGRPVEVLGSTMVDCDISEERLEFSETLFDL
;
A
#
# COMPACT_ATOMS: atom_id res chain seq x y z
N MET A 1 18.96 14.36 -14.36
CA MET A 1 18.08 15.53 -14.57
C MET A 1 16.68 15.06 -15.03
N SER A 2 15.73 14.72 -14.14
CA SER A 2 14.36 14.40 -14.59
C SER A 2 13.22 14.46 -13.55
N SER A 3 13.36 15.14 -12.40
CA SER A 3 12.22 15.30 -11.46
C SER A 3 11.34 16.53 -11.74
N CYS A 4 11.87 17.55 -12.42
CA CYS A 4 11.12 18.80 -12.67
C CYS A 4 9.94 18.66 -13.65
N LYS A 5 9.92 17.62 -14.50
CA LYS A 5 8.85 17.41 -15.49
C LYS A 5 7.57 16.87 -14.86
N LEU A 6 7.68 16.01 -13.84
CA LEU A 6 6.52 15.44 -13.14
C LEU A 6 5.78 16.49 -12.31
N SER A 7 6.52 17.41 -11.68
CA SER A 7 5.95 18.51 -10.89
C SER A 7 5.07 19.44 -11.73
N ARG A 8 5.46 19.68 -13.00
CA ARG A 8 4.69 20.53 -13.92
C ARG A 8 3.42 19.83 -14.42
N LEU A 9 3.46 18.51 -14.66
CA LEU A 9 2.26 17.75 -15.02
C LEU A 9 1.24 17.73 -13.86
N PHE A 10 1.72 17.62 -12.62
CA PHE A 10 0.88 17.66 -11.42
C PHE A 10 0.11 18.99 -11.32
N ASN A 11 0.80 20.12 -11.54
CA ASN A 11 0.18 21.45 -11.45
C ASN A 11 -0.79 21.75 -12.62
N VAL A 12 -0.53 21.24 -13.83
CA VAL A 12 -1.40 21.47 -15.00
C VAL A 12 -2.69 20.64 -14.92
N VAL A 13 -2.66 19.46 -14.30
CA VAL A 13 -3.86 18.63 -14.08
C VAL A 13 -4.78 19.25 -13.02
N SER A 14 -4.22 19.83 -11.95
CA SER A 14 -5.01 20.48 -10.90
C SER A 14 -5.83 21.69 -11.38
N GLN A 15 -5.44 22.35 -12.48
CA GLN A 15 -6.16 23.52 -13.00
C GLN A 15 -7.33 23.19 -13.94
N LYS A 16 -7.47 21.93 -14.42
CA LYS A 16 -8.45 21.59 -15.47
C LYS A 16 -9.68 20.81 -15.03
N GLN A 17 -9.85 20.46 -13.76
CA GLN A 17 -11.07 19.81 -13.27
C GLN A 17 -12.04 20.81 -12.63
N SER A 18 -12.62 21.66 -13.48
CA SER A 18 -13.92 22.31 -13.22
C SER A 18 -15.03 21.44 -13.84
N SER A 19 -15.17 20.22 -13.36
CA SER A 19 -16.39 19.43 -13.53
C SER A 19 -16.48 18.52 -12.31
N SER A 20 -17.66 18.48 -11.71
CA SER A 20 -18.01 17.75 -10.49
C SER A 20 -17.28 16.40 -10.38
N PRO A 21 -16.55 16.12 -9.29
CA PRO A 21 -15.89 14.83 -9.14
C PRO A 21 -16.99 13.80 -8.95
N VAL A 22 -17.18 12.92 -9.94
CA VAL A 22 -17.81 11.62 -9.69
C VAL A 22 -16.90 10.96 -8.66
N SER A 23 -17.31 10.99 -7.39
CA SER A 23 -16.58 10.36 -6.30
C SER A 23 -16.68 8.85 -6.50
N ILE A 24 -15.76 8.30 -7.28
CA ILE A 24 -15.57 6.86 -7.38
C ILE A 24 -15.19 6.39 -5.98
N SER A 25 -15.91 5.39 -5.45
CA SER A 25 -15.61 4.87 -4.11
C SER A 25 -14.21 4.26 -4.06
N ASP A 26 -13.59 4.27 -2.88
CA ASP A 26 -12.27 3.65 -2.69
C ASP A 26 -12.26 2.18 -3.11
N ALA A 27 -13.36 1.45 -2.88
CA ALA A 27 -13.54 0.07 -3.30
C ALA A 27 -13.56 -0.09 -4.82
N GLU A 28 -14.23 0.80 -5.54
CA GLU A 28 -14.24 0.78 -7.01
C GLU A 28 -12.85 1.13 -7.58
N THR A 29 -12.16 2.10 -6.97
CA THR A 29 -10.79 2.44 -7.34
C THR A 29 -9.84 1.26 -7.10
N ALA A 30 -9.93 0.61 -5.94
CA ALA A 30 -9.12 -0.55 -5.60
C ALA A 30 -9.34 -1.69 -6.61
N ARG A 31 -10.60 -2.03 -6.93
CA ARG A 31 -10.91 -3.06 -7.94
C ARG A 31 -10.31 -2.75 -9.31
N ARG A 32 -10.38 -1.50 -9.76
CA ARG A 32 -9.77 -1.08 -11.03
C ARG A 32 -8.26 -1.23 -11.03
N ILE A 33 -7.60 -0.87 -9.93
CA ILE A 33 -6.16 -1.01 -9.78
C ILE A 33 -5.77 -2.49 -9.76
N THR A 34 -6.44 -3.31 -8.96
CA THR A 34 -6.20 -4.77 -8.91
C THR A 34 -6.37 -5.39 -10.29
N ALA A 35 -7.50 -5.16 -10.97
CA ALA A 35 -7.76 -5.72 -12.29
C ALA A 35 -6.76 -5.22 -13.35
N TYR A 36 -6.24 -3.99 -13.20
CA TYR A 36 -5.20 -3.46 -14.06
C TYR A 36 -3.86 -4.18 -13.82
N LEU A 37 -3.49 -4.39 -12.55
CA LEU A 37 -2.26 -5.06 -12.14
C LEU A 37 -2.26 -6.56 -12.45
N GLU A 38 -3.42 -7.20 -12.51
CA GLU A 38 -3.54 -8.59 -12.99
C GLU A 38 -3.25 -8.70 -14.49
N LYS A 39 -3.65 -7.70 -15.27
CA LYS A 39 -3.50 -7.69 -16.74
C LYS A 39 -2.20 -7.06 -17.21
N SER A 40 -1.54 -6.27 -16.37
CA SER A 40 -0.39 -5.44 -16.72
C SER A 40 0.69 -5.49 -15.66
N SER A 41 1.95 -5.38 -16.07
CA SER A 41 3.05 -5.27 -15.12
C SER A 41 3.02 -3.96 -14.34
N ILE A 42 3.55 -3.98 -13.11
CA ILE A 42 3.63 -2.81 -12.21
C ILE A 42 4.26 -1.58 -12.87
N GLY A 43 5.22 -1.79 -13.79
CA GLY A 43 5.88 -0.72 -14.52
C GLY A 43 4.95 0.10 -15.42
N LYS A 44 3.84 -0.48 -15.89
CA LYS A 44 2.83 0.23 -16.69
C LYS A 44 1.91 1.09 -15.83
N LEU A 45 1.86 0.87 -14.52
CA LEU A 45 1.08 1.71 -13.60
C LEU A 45 1.63 3.14 -13.53
N GLN A 46 2.95 3.33 -13.67
CA GLN A 46 3.57 4.65 -13.85
C GLN A 46 3.06 5.40 -15.08
N SER A 47 2.70 4.66 -16.13
CA SER A 47 2.18 5.21 -17.37
C SER A 47 0.68 5.53 -17.30
N ASN A 48 0.02 5.28 -16.17
CA ASN A 48 -1.40 5.55 -15.98
C ASN A 48 -1.67 6.52 -14.80
N PRO A 49 -1.42 7.82 -15.00
CA PRO A 49 -1.48 8.82 -13.93
C PRO A 49 -2.89 9.00 -13.32
N SER A 50 -3.96 8.61 -14.02
CA SER A 50 -5.32 8.71 -13.49
C SER A 50 -5.62 7.67 -12.41
N LEU A 51 -5.01 6.48 -12.49
CA LEU A 51 -5.09 5.48 -11.42
C LEU A 51 -4.27 5.91 -10.20
N LEU A 52 -3.12 6.54 -10.44
CA LEU A 52 -2.26 7.05 -9.37
C LEU A 52 -2.87 8.24 -8.62
N PHE A 53 -3.65 9.09 -9.30
CA PHE A 53 -4.26 10.26 -8.68
C PHE A 53 -5.35 9.90 -7.66
N ASN A 54 -6.00 8.75 -7.84
CA ASN A 54 -7.06 8.26 -6.93
C ASN A 54 -6.52 7.36 -5.82
N LEU A 55 -5.20 7.14 -5.74
CA LEU A 55 -4.60 6.37 -4.67
C LEU A 55 -4.62 7.16 -3.35
N ASN A 56 -5.14 6.50 -2.32
CA ASN A 56 -5.06 6.93 -0.94
C ASN A 56 -4.73 5.71 -0.04
N SER A 57 -4.57 5.93 1.26
CA SER A 57 -4.27 4.86 2.22
C SER A 57 -5.33 3.75 2.19
N ASN A 58 -6.63 4.09 2.13
CA ASN A 58 -7.71 3.11 2.13
C ASN A 58 -7.72 2.27 0.85
N VAL A 59 -7.55 2.89 -0.32
CA VAL A 59 -7.42 2.18 -1.60
C VAL A 59 -6.21 1.25 -1.58
N THR A 60 -5.07 1.70 -1.05
CA THR A 60 -3.86 0.89 -0.93
C THR A 60 -4.12 -0.34 -0.06
N ARG A 61 -4.75 -0.14 1.11
CA ARG A 61 -5.13 -1.22 2.01
C ARG A 61 -6.05 -2.23 1.33
N LEU A 62 -7.07 -1.75 0.61
CA LEU A 62 -8.02 -2.61 -0.10
C LEU A 62 -7.37 -3.48 -1.18
N VAL A 63 -6.43 -2.90 -1.95
CA VAL A 63 -5.65 -3.66 -2.95
C VAL A 63 -4.77 -4.73 -2.28
N LEU A 64 -4.16 -4.41 -1.14
CA LEU A 64 -3.30 -5.35 -0.40
C LEU A 64 -4.09 -6.45 0.30
N SER A 65 -5.33 -6.18 0.71
CA SER A 65 -6.22 -7.15 1.36
C SER A 65 -6.99 -8.05 0.38
N GLU A 66 -6.96 -7.76 -0.93
CA GLU A 66 -7.75 -8.50 -1.92
C GLU A 66 -7.30 -9.97 -2.01
N PRO A 67 -8.09 -10.96 -1.58
CA PRO A 67 -7.66 -12.35 -1.47
C PRO A 67 -7.26 -12.98 -2.80
N THR A 68 -7.90 -12.60 -3.91
CA THR A 68 -7.59 -13.16 -5.24
C THR A 68 -6.31 -12.60 -5.85
N PHE A 69 -5.83 -11.46 -5.35
CA PHE A 69 -4.68 -10.78 -5.93
C PHE A 69 -3.37 -11.47 -5.51
N PRO A 70 -2.49 -11.92 -6.42
CA PRO A 70 -1.31 -12.70 -6.03
C PRO A 70 -0.40 -11.95 -5.04
N THR A 71 0.05 -12.64 -4.00
CA THR A 71 0.89 -12.03 -2.94
C THR A 71 2.19 -11.44 -3.49
N GLN A 72 2.78 -12.04 -4.53
CA GLN A 72 3.93 -11.43 -5.20
C GLN A 72 3.60 -10.08 -5.82
N SER A 73 2.43 -9.94 -6.45
CA SER A 73 1.95 -8.68 -7.00
C SER A 73 1.67 -7.64 -5.91
N CYS A 74 1.20 -8.05 -4.73
CA CYS A 74 1.06 -7.16 -3.58
C CYS A 74 2.42 -6.62 -3.12
N ILE A 75 3.45 -7.46 -3.05
CA ILE A 75 4.82 -7.05 -2.70
C ILE A 75 5.35 -6.05 -3.73
N ASP A 76 5.18 -6.34 -5.01
CA ASP A 76 5.68 -5.47 -6.08
C ASP A 76 4.95 -4.13 -6.11
N PHE A 77 3.63 -4.14 -5.85
CA PHE A 77 2.83 -2.93 -5.68
C PHE A 77 3.28 -2.10 -4.48
N PHE A 78 3.52 -2.73 -3.33
CA PHE A 78 4.02 -2.06 -2.14
C PHE A 78 5.40 -1.43 -2.37
N LYS A 79 6.34 -2.17 -2.98
CA LYS A 79 7.67 -1.66 -3.36
C LYS A 79 7.55 -0.48 -4.31
N PHE A 80 6.66 -0.56 -5.29
CA PHE A 80 6.37 0.52 -6.21
C PHE A 80 5.88 1.78 -5.50
N LEU A 81 4.89 1.66 -4.60
CA LEU A 81 4.38 2.80 -3.83
C LEU A 81 5.46 3.47 -2.96
N ARG A 82 6.43 2.69 -2.46
CA ARG A 82 7.57 3.23 -1.70
C ARG A 82 8.55 4.05 -2.54
N THR A 83 8.52 3.94 -3.87
CA THR A 83 9.35 4.80 -4.74
C THR A 83 8.88 6.25 -4.76
N PHE A 84 7.68 6.54 -4.24
CA PHE A 84 7.15 7.89 -4.13
C PHE A 84 7.52 8.52 -2.78
N GLU A 85 8.07 9.74 -2.82
CA GLU A 85 8.51 10.49 -1.63
C GLU A 85 7.37 11.10 -0.79
N SER A 86 6.09 10.88 -1.14
CA SER A 86 4.96 11.67 -0.61
C SER A 86 3.71 10.83 -0.28
N ARG A 87 2.51 11.44 -0.34
CA ARG A 87 1.18 10.93 0.10
C ARG A 87 0.79 9.52 -0.38
N LEU A 88 1.53 8.98 -1.34
CA LEU A 88 1.34 7.66 -1.93
C LEU A 88 2.13 6.57 -1.20
N LYS A 89 3.03 6.93 -0.28
CA LYS A 89 3.79 5.96 0.51
C LYS A 89 2.82 5.18 1.41
N PRO A 90 2.94 3.84 1.47
CA PRO A 90 2.05 3.03 2.28
C PRO A 90 2.12 3.42 3.75
N ASP A 91 0.97 3.51 4.41
CA ASP A 91 0.90 3.72 5.85
C ASP A 91 1.17 2.41 6.61
N LEU A 92 1.22 2.52 7.95
CA LEU A 92 1.52 1.37 8.80
C LEU A 92 0.41 0.31 8.77
N THR A 93 -0.83 0.73 8.50
CA THR A 93 -1.95 -0.20 8.32
C THR A 93 -1.75 -1.04 7.06
N ALA A 94 -1.37 -0.43 5.94
CA ALA A 94 -1.05 -1.14 4.70
C ALA A 94 0.14 -2.10 4.87
N VAL A 95 1.14 -1.69 5.66
CA VAL A 95 2.24 -2.56 6.09
C VAL A 95 1.72 -3.80 6.80
N LEU A 96 0.88 -3.62 7.83
CA LEU A 96 0.33 -4.73 8.60
C LEU A 96 -0.56 -5.64 7.75
N THR A 97 -1.33 -5.07 6.82
CA THR A 97 -2.11 -5.83 5.86
C THR A 97 -1.20 -6.72 5.01
N LEU A 98 -0.10 -6.18 4.49
CA LEU A 98 0.86 -6.97 3.72
C LEU A 98 1.59 -8.00 4.59
N ALA A 99 2.01 -7.64 5.81
CA ALA A 99 2.68 -8.56 6.73
C ALA A 99 1.78 -9.75 7.10
N HIS A 100 0.51 -9.49 7.41
CA HIS A 100 -0.49 -10.53 7.66
C HIS A 100 -0.64 -11.46 6.45
N ARG A 101 -0.75 -10.89 5.23
CA ARG A 101 -0.83 -11.69 4.00
C ARG A 101 0.40 -12.59 3.82
N LEU A 102 1.60 -12.07 4.07
CA LEU A 102 2.84 -12.83 3.99
C LEU A 102 2.87 -13.95 5.04
N TYR A 103 2.33 -13.72 6.23
CA TYR A 103 2.17 -14.74 7.26
C TYR A 103 1.23 -15.86 6.80
N SER A 104 0.04 -15.52 6.30
CA SER A 104 -0.93 -16.49 5.78
C SER A 104 -0.35 -17.36 4.64
N ASP A 105 0.46 -16.75 3.77
CA ASP A 105 1.17 -17.45 2.69
C ASP A 105 2.47 -18.14 3.12
N ARG A 106 2.80 -18.13 4.42
CA ARG A 106 4.03 -18.71 5.00
C ARG A 106 5.33 -18.14 4.42
N ARG A 107 5.30 -16.89 3.95
CA ARG A 107 6.44 -16.13 3.41
C ARG A 107 7.16 -15.34 4.49
N PHE A 108 7.66 -16.06 5.49
CA PHE A 108 8.23 -15.45 6.70
C PHE A 108 9.49 -14.62 6.44
N HIS A 109 10.30 -15.00 5.45
CA HIS A 109 11.51 -14.24 5.11
C HIS A 109 11.17 -12.84 4.57
N GLU A 110 10.21 -12.75 3.66
CA GLU A 110 9.72 -11.49 3.12
C GLU A 110 9.00 -10.66 4.18
N MET A 111 8.23 -11.31 5.06
CA MET A 111 7.59 -10.65 6.20
C MET A 111 8.62 -10.01 7.12
N ARG A 112 9.65 -10.77 7.52
CA ARG A 112 10.74 -10.26 8.36
C ARG A 112 11.50 -9.11 7.68
N SER A 113 11.78 -9.24 6.39
CA SER A 113 12.42 -8.19 5.61
C SER A 113 11.58 -6.91 5.57
N LEU A 114 10.26 -7.03 5.41
CA LEU A 114 9.31 -5.91 5.45
C LEU A 114 9.32 -5.21 6.82
N LEU A 115 9.26 -5.96 7.92
CA LEU A 115 9.23 -5.39 9.27
C LEU A 115 10.56 -4.71 9.63
N ASN A 116 11.69 -5.35 9.33
CA ASN A 116 13.03 -4.77 9.54
C ASN A 116 13.24 -3.49 8.74
N LEU A 117 12.77 -3.48 7.49
CA LEU A 117 12.80 -2.31 6.63
C LEU A 117 12.06 -1.14 7.30
N ILE A 118 10.91 -1.38 7.91
CA ILE A 118 10.08 -0.33 8.49
C ILE A 118 10.62 0.16 9.82
N ALA A 119 11.18 -0.74 10.63
CA ALA A 119 11.88 -0.39 11.84
C ALA A 119 13.11 0.51 11.56
N SER A 120 13.75 0.35 10.40
CA SER A 120 14.99 1.06 10.03
C SER A 120 14.79 2.28 9.11
N ASP A 121 13.66 2.40 8.40
CA ASP A 121 13.42 3.47 7.39
C ASP A 121 13.31 4.88 8.00
N GLY A 122 13.10 5.01 9.32
CA GLY A 122 12.97 6.29 10.03
C GLY A 122 11.74 7.14 9.65
N PHE A 123 11.05 6.78 8.57
CA PHE A 123 9.86 7.44 8.05
C PHE A 123 8.65 7.29 8.99
N TYR A 124 8.50 6.11 9.56
CA TYR A 124 7.43 5.78 10.49
C TYR A 124 7.96 6.08 11.89
N GLY A 125 7.95 7.35 12.33
CA GLY A 125 8.75 7.85 13.46
C GLY A 125 8.81 6.98 14.74
N ARG A 126 7.71 6.32 15.13
CA ARG A 126 7.65 5.32 16.22
C ARG A 126 6.99 4.04 15.71
N PRO A 127 7.66 3.26 14.85
CA PRO A 127 7.01 2.20 14.09
C PRO A 127 6.50 1.09 15.01
N VAL A 128 7.28 0.71 16.03
CA VAL A 128 6.94 -0.37 16.97
C VAL A 128 5.71 -0.01 17.82
N GLU A 129 5.66 1.21 18.35
CA GLU A 129 4.54 1.64 19.20
C GLU A 129 3.24 1.82 18.41
N VAL A 130 3.35 2.39 17.21
CA VAL A 130 2.19 2.58 16.34
C VAL A 130 1.74 1.25 15.74
N LEU A 131 2.65 0.28 15.51
CA LEU A 131 2.27 -1.10 15.12
C LEU A 131 1.43 -1.73 16.23
N GLY A 132 1.89 -1.67 17.48
CA GLY A 132 1.15 -2.18 18.63
C GLY A 132 -0.25 -1.58 18.74
N SER A 133 -0.40 -0.27 18.59
CA SER A 133 -1.73 0.37 18.65
C SER A 133 -2.62 0.06 17.44
N THR A 134 -2.06 0.04 16.23
CA THR A 134 -2.83 -0.21 14.99
C THR A 134 -3.31 -1.67 14.87
N MET A 135 -2.63 -2.60 15.53
CA MET A 135 -3.08 -3.98 15.65
C MET A 135 -4.30 -4.12 16.56
N VAL A 136 -4.40 -3.31 17.61
CA VAL A 136 -5.56 -3.26 18.52
C VAL A 136 -6.81 -2.70 17.82
N ASP A 137 -6.62 -1.72 16.94
CA ASP A 137 -7.73 -1.10 16.18
C ASP A 137 -8.23 -1.95 15.00
N CYS A 138 -7.46 -2.96 14.58
CA CYS A 138 -7.86 -3.87 13.52
C CYS A 138 -8.60 -5.08 14.14
N ASP A 139 -9.94 -5.02 14.24
CA ASP A 139 -10.83 -6.11 14.71
C ASP A 139 -10.18 -7.51 14.55
N ILE A 140 -9.69 -8.03 15.67
CA ILE A 140 -8.75 -9.14 15.70
C ILE A 140 -9.54 -10.44 15.64
N SER A 141 -9.45 -11.18 14.54
CA SER A 141 -9.83 -12.61 14.50
C SER A 141 -8.73 -13.45 15.18
N GLU A 142 -9.05 -14.66 15.66
CA GLU A 142 -8.08 -15.52 16.38
C GLU A 142 -6.78 -15.77 15.60
N GLU A 143 -6.83 -15.93 14.26
CA GLU A 143 -5.62 -16.04 13.41
C GLU A 143 -4.73 -14.79 13.46
N ARG A 144 -5.30 -13.61 13.74
CA ARG A 144 -4.54 -12.35 13.88
C ARG A 144 -3.94 -12.17 15.27
N LEU A 145 -4.43 -12.88 16.28
CA LEU A 145 -3.81 -12.95 17.62
C LEU A 145 -2.52 -13.77 17.57
N GLU A 146 -2.53 -14.96 16.94
CA GLU A 146 -1.31 -15.75 16.74
C GLU A 146 -0.25 -14.99 15.94
N PHE A 147 -0.69 -14.26 14.91
CA PHE A 147 0.18 -13.35 14.16
C PHE A 147 0.76 -12.24 15.06
N SER A 148 -0.03 -11.71 16.01
CA SER A 148 0.45 -10.65 16.90
C SER A 148 1.53 -11.12 17.86
N GLU A 149 1.35 -12.29 18.47
CA GLU A 149 2.31 -12.87 19.41
C GLU A 149 3.61 -13.20 18.68
N THR A 150 3.52 -13.84 17.51
CA THR A 150 4.70 -14.19 16.70
C THR A 150 5.42 -12.98 16.09
N LEU A 151 4.73 -11.86 15.84
CA LEU A 151 5.34 -10.65 15.29
C LEU A 151 6.29 -9.96 16.28
N PHE A 152 6.00 -10.01 17.58
CA PHE A 152 6.87 -9.43 18.61
C PHE A 152 7.99 -10.37 19.07
N ASP A 153 7.95 -11.65 18.68
CA ASP A 153 8.97 -12.67 19.00
C ASP A 153 10.10 -12.78 17.93
N LEU A 154 10.04 -12.02 16.83
CA LEU A 154 10.91 -12.10 15.63
C LEU A 154 12.08 -11.09 15.59
#